data_AF-A0A061RCK2-F1
#
_entry.id   AF-A0A061RCK2-F1
#
_cell.length_a   1.000
_cell.length_b   1.000
_cell.length_c   1.000
_cell.angle_alpha   90.00
_cell.angle_beta   90.00
_cell.angle_gamma   90.00
#
_symmetry.space_group_name_H-M   'P 1'
#
loop_
_entity.id
_entity.type
_entity.pdbx_description
1 polymer ?
#
loop_
_entity_poly.entity_id
_entity_poly.type
_entity_poly.pdbx_seq_one_letter_code
_entity_poly.pdbx_strand_id
1 'polypeptide(L)'
;MQALTARFMDIRKRVMDFPALGTKVKNLICVPTTSGTGAEVTPFAVVTGEDDRKYPICDYSLTPEMAIIDPNFTQDMPPKLTAATGYDALVHAIESFVSTFATDYTKAQSLHATKLINLNLEAAYSDGTNEAARENVHNGSAIAGMAFANAFLGICHSLAHQLGAQFHIPHGMANALMLTHVIAFNATDAPTKMAAFSQYRFPMALKGYAEMADALGLTEATDSDEAKVWALIDRFEELKANLDLPMSIRDAGVSWEEFEPKLDMMAAMAFDDQCTGANPRYPLIKELRQLLVDAFEGRPKKLGMTLQNAHPVTMALTEQKASVKGASELGSVSVRRTRQPSQARLASRVRFGLARAKPTLGRTVLRRAAASAAQPGIALFRM
;
A
#
# COMPACT_ATOMS: atom_id res chain seq x y z
N MET A 1 5.50 -20.22 11.45
CA MET A 1 5.07 -18.87 11.00
C MET A 1 6.11 -18.24 10.09
N GLN A 2 7.36 -18.02 10.54
CA GLN A 2 8.42 -17.39 9.73
C GLN A 2 8.67 -18.02 8.33
N ALA A 3 8.52 -19.34 8.18
CA ALA A 3 8.66 -19.99 6.87
C ALA A 3 7.43 -19.84 5.94
N LEU A 4 6.22 -19.64 6.50
CA LEU A 4 4.98 -19.44 5.73
C LEU A 4 4.87 -18.01 5.18
N THR A 5 5.61 -17.08 5.78
CA THR A 5 5.68 -15.66 5.40
C THR A 5 6.91 -15.38 4.53
N ALA A 6 7.59 -16.43 4.05
CA ALA A 6 8.74 -16.28 3.17
C ALA A 6 8.30 -15.72 1.81
N ARG A 7 9.12 -14.85 1.24
CA ARG A 7 8.88 -14.21 -0.06
C ARG A 7 9.07 -15.22 -1.20
N PHE A 8 8.28 -15.07 -2.25
CA PHE A 8 8.33 -15.91 -3.45
C PHE A 8 7.98 -15.08 -4.68
N MET A 9 8.47 -15.47 -5.86
CA MET A 9 8.03 -14.86 -7.12
C MET A 9 6.72 -15.45 -7.64
N ASP A 10 6.42 -16.71 -7.31
CA ASP A 10 5.20 -17.40 -7.71
C ASP A 10 4.68 -18.16 -6.49
N ILE A 11 3.45 -17.88 -6.07
CA ILE A 11 2.77 -18.57 -4.95
C ILE A 11 2.69 -20.09 -5.17
N ARG A 12 2.81 -20.58 -6.39
CA ARG A 12 2.80 -22.03 -6.69
C ARG A 12 4.18 -22.68 -6.60
N LYS A 13 5.26 -21.90 -6.48
CA LYS A 13 6.66 -22.40 -6.49
C LYS A 13 7.35 -22.23 -5.14
N ARG A 14 6.60 -22.37 -4.04
CA ARG A 14 7.14 -22.20 -2.69
C ARG A 14 8.00 -23.38 -2.25
N VAL A 15 8.80 -23.12 -1.22
CA VAL A 15 9.71 -24.10 -0.62
C VAL A 15 9.01 -25.00 0.40
N MET A 16 7.82 -24.60 0.91
CA MET A 16 7.06 -25.32 1.93
C MET A 16 5.56 -25.31 1.61
N ASP A 17 4.89 -26.42 1.90
CA ASP A 17 3.44 -26.56 1.77
C ASP A 17 2.71 -26.02 2.99
N PHE A 18 1.50 -25.47 2.77
CA PHE A 18 0.60 -25.14 3.86
C PHE A 18 0.04 -26.42 4.51
N PRO A 19 -0.19 -26.43 5.83
CA PRO A 19 -0.88 -27.55 6.47
C PRO A 19 -2.25 -27.77 5.81
N ALA A 20 -2.68 -29.04 5.74
CA ALA A 20 -4.02 -29.35 5.26
C ALA A 20 -5.07 -28.54 6.06
N LEU A 21 -5.78 -27.66 5.35
CA LEU A 21 -6.93 -26.95 5.88
C LEU A 21 -8.12 -27.92 6.01
N GLY A 22 -9.22 -27.49 6.63
CA GLY A 22 -10.38 -28.37 6.86
C GLY A 22 -10.41 -29.07 8.22
N THR A 23 -9.30 -29.08 8.97
CA THR A 23 -9.22 -29.80 10.26
C THR A 23 -9.90 -29.07 11.41
N LYS A 24 -9.80 -27.73 11.45
CA LYS A 24 -10.46 -26.86 12.45
C LYS A 24 -11.69 -26.15 11.90
N VAL A 25 -11.60 -25.67 10.66
CA VAL A 25 -12.68 -25.02 9.92
C VAL A 25 -12.87 -25.86 8.67
N LYS A 26 -14.03 -26.52 8.52
CA LYS A 26 -14.32 -27.39 7.38
C LYS A 26 -14.64 -26.61 6.11
N ASN A 27 -15.37 -25.51 6.25
CA ASN A 27 -15.71 -24.56 5.19
C ASN A 27 -15.53 -23.15 5.76
N LEU A 28 -14.78 -22.30 5.08
CA LEU A 28 -14.66 -20.87 5.27
C LEU A 28 -15.69 -20.17 4.37
N ILE A 29 -16.65 -19.50 5.01
CA ILE A 29 -17.64 -18.65 4.31
C ILE A 29 -17.35 -17.21 4.71
N CYS A 30 -17.17 -16.34 3.72
CA CYS A 30 -16.89 -14.93 3.92
C CYS A 30 -18.07 -14.06 3.48
N VAL A 31 -18.45 -13.12 4.34
CA VAL A 31 -19.52 -12.15 4.11
C VAL A 31 -18.92 -10.76 4.32
N PRO A 32 -18.44 -10.08 3.26
CA PRO A 32 -17.85 -8.76 3.41
C PRO A 32 -18.90 -7.74 3.86
N THR A 33 -18.50 -6.87 4.78
CA THR A 33 -19.33 -5.74 5.27
C THR A 33 -18.74 -4.38 4.88
N THR A 34 -17.70 -4.42 4.03
CA THR A 34 -17.07 -3.25 3.42
C THR A 34 -16.92 -3.49 1.92
N SER A 35 -16.93 -2.42 1.13
CA SER A 35 -16.75 -2.48 -0.31
C SER A 35 -15.34 -2.02 -0.70
N GLY A 36 -14.32 -2.80 -0.33
CA GLY A 36 -12.93 -2.44 -0.65
C GLY A 36 -11.94 -3.59 -0.79
N THR A 37 -11.85 -4.44 0.24
CA THR A 37 -10.71 -5.38 0.35
C THR A 37 -10.74 -6.51 -0.67
N GLY A 38 -11.94 -6.97 -1.06
CA GLY A 38 -12.11 -8.17 -1.88
C GLY A 38 -11.58 -9.45 -1.21
N ALA A 39 -11.31 -9.41 0.10
CA ALA A 39 -10.65 -10.51 0.83
C ALA A 39 -11.41 -11.83 0.71
N GLU A 40 -12.74 -11.75 0.61
CA GLU A 40 -13.66 -12.88 0.47
C GLU A 40 -13.46 -13.74 -0.77
N VAL A 41 -12.74 -13.25 -1.79
CA VAL A 41 -12.42 -14.01 -3.01
C VAL A 41 -10.91 -14.15 -3.24
N THR A 42 -10.08 -13.81 -2.25
CA THR A 42 -8.62 -13.77 -2.42
C THR A 42 -7.91 -14.82 -1.56
N PRO A 43 -6.70 -15.24 -1.98
CA PRO A 43 -5.85 -16.12 -1.19
C PRO A 43 -5.03 -15.37 -0.13
N PHE A 44 -5.36 -14.13 0.21
CA PHE A 44 -4.50 -13.25 1.01
C PHE A 44 -5.06 -13.06 2.42
N ALA A 45 -4.19 -13.19 3.42
CA ALA A 45 -4.49 -12.86 4.80
C ALA A 45 -3.29 -12.09 5.39
N VAL A 46 -3.56 -10.99 6.09
CA VAL A 46 -2.52 -10.22 6.80
C VAL A 46 -2.75 -10.36 8.29
N VAL A 47 -1.75 -10.84 9.02
CA VAL A 47 -1.83 -11.00 10.48
C VAL A 47 -0.74 -10.17 11.14
N THR A 48 -1.09 -9.41 12.17
CA THR A 48 -0.10 -8.71 13.00
C THR A 48 0.46 -9.68 14.05
N GLY A 49 1.79 -9.84 14.08
CA GLY A 49 2.48 -10.66 15.07
C GLY A 49 2.62 -9.96 16.42
N GLU A 50 3.10 -10.70 17.42
CA GLU A 50 3.39 -10.16 18.77
C GLU A 50 4.50 -9.09 18.78
N ASP A 51 5.26 -8.98 17.69
CA ASP A 51 6.30 -7.97 17.47
C ASP A 51 5.79 -6.74 16.69
N ASP A 52 4.46 -6.57 16.62
CA ASP A 52 3.75 -5.52 15.88
C ASP A 52 4.02 -5.50 14.36
N ARG A 53 4.69 -6.51 13.82
CA ARG A 53 4.94 -6.64 12.38
C ARG A 53 3.74 -7.27 11.69
N LYS A 54 3.38 -6.73 10.52
CA LYS A 54 2.39 -7.32 9.63
C LYS A 54 3.02 -8.45 8.81
N TYR A 55 2.42 -9.63 8.88
CA TYR A 55 2.84 -10.81 8.15
C TYR A 55 1.80 -11.14 7.08
N PRO A 56 2.08 -10.82 5.80
CA PRO A 56 1.23 -11.30 4.70
C PRO A 56 1.43 -12.81 4.54
N ILE A 57 0.31 -13.52 4.54
CA ILE A 57 0.20 -14.94 4.27
C ILE A 57 -0.67 -15.05 3.02
N CYS A 58 -0.08 -15.49 1.93
CA CYS A 58 -0.79 -15.63 0.67
C CYS A 58 -0.83 -17.11 0.35
N ASP A 59 -1.96 -17.78 0.15
CA ASP A 59 -2.04 -19.14 -0.41
C ASP A 59 -3.43 -19.47 -0.92
N TYR A 60 -3.54 -20.13 -2.07
CA TYR A 60 -4.84 -20.48 -2.65
C TYR A 60 -5.66 -21.41 -1.77
N SER A 61 -5.02 -22.17 -0.87
CA SER A 61 -5.74 -22.93 0.15
C SER A 61 -6.55 -22.03 1.09
N LEU A 62 -6.15 -20.77 1.30
CA LEU A 62 -6.87 -19.81 2.15
C LEU A 62 -8.09 -19.18 1.45
N THR A 63 -8.29 -19.42 0.16
CA THR A 63 -9.43 -18.87 -0.58
C THR A 63 -10.73 -19.40 0.03
N PRO A 64 -11.68 -18.53 0.40
CA PRO A 64 -12.97 -18.97 0.93
C PRO A 64 -13.71 -19.91 -0.04
N GLU A 65 -14.35 -20.95 0.49
CA GLU A 65 -15.17 -21.86 -0.31
C GLU A 65 -16.47 -21.21 -0.79
N MET A 66 -16.94 -20.18 -0.08
CA MET A 66 -18.10 -19.37 -0.47
C MET A 66 -17.93 -17.92 -0.04
N ALA A 67 -18.18 -17.01 -0.97
CA ALA A 67 -18.33 -15.57 -0.72
C ALA A 67 -19.80 -15.18 -0.90
N ILE A 68 -20.37 -14.45 0.05
CA ILE A 68 -21.73 -13.92 -0.01
C ILE A 68 -21.66 -12.40 -0.09
N ILE A 69 -21.81 -11.87 -1.30
CA ILE A 69 -21.75 -10.43 -1.58
C ILE A 69 -23.17 -9.87 -1.46
N ASP A 70 -23.57 -9.48 -0.25
CA ASP A 70 -24.89 -8.90 0.02
C ASP A 70 -24.74 -7.41 0.38
N PRO A 71 -25.17 -6.48 -0.51
CA PRO A 71 -24.97 -5.05 -0.32
C PRO A 71 -25.74 -4.49 0.89
N ASN A 72 -26.73 -5.21 1.43
CA ASN A 72 -27.43 -4.78 2.65
C ASN A 72 -26.47 -4.60 3.84
N PHE A 73 -25.37 -5.37 3.88
CA PHE A 73 -24.37 -5.24 4.94
C PHE A 73 -23.46 -4.01 4.79
N THR A 74 -23.61 -3.24 3.71
CA THR A 74 -22.81 -2.04 3.44
C THR A 74 -23.59 -0.73 3.57
N GLN A 75 -24.91 -0.79 3.79
CA GLN A 75 -25.78 0.39 3.82
C GLN A 75 -25.37 1.38 4.93
N ASP A 76 -24.96 0.88 6.09
CA ASP A 76 -24.58 1.68 7.25
C ASP A 76 -23.11 2.15 7.24
N MET A 77 -22.35 1.87 6.17
CA MET A 77 -20.96 2.31 6.08
C MET A 77 -20.87 3.84 6.11
N PRO A 78 -20.10 4.44 7.03
CA PRO A 78 -19.91 5.89 7.05
C PRO A 78 -19.31 6.41 5.74
N PRO A 79 -19.60 7.66 5.32
CA PRO A 79 -19.07 8.22 4.07
C PRO A 79 -17.55 8.12 3.96
N LYS A 80 -16.80 8.47 5.02
CA LYS A 80 -15.34 8.36 5.04
C LYS A 80 -14.83 6.93 4.80
N LEU A 81 -15.51 5.92 5.35
CA LEU A 81 -15.15 4.53 5.13
C LEU A 81 -15.50 4.10 3.69
N THR A 82 -16.63 4.56 3.17
CA THR A 82 -17.07 4.34 1.79
C THR A 82 -16.07 4.88 0.79
N ALA A 83 -15.63 6.14 0.97
CA ALA A 83 -14.59 6.76 0.14
C ALA A 83 -13.29 5.96 0.17
N ALA A 84 -12.75 5.68 1.37
CA ALA A 84 -11.48 4.98 1.50
C ALA A 84 -11.54 3.56 0.90
N THR A 85 -12.54 2.76 1.25
CA THR A 85 -12.64 1.37 0.78
C THR A 85 -13.01 1.27 -0.69
N GLY A 86 -13.89 2.12 -1.21
CA GLY A 86 -14.20 2.11 -2.64
C GLY A 86 -13.01 2.54 -3.50
N TYR A 87 -12.21 3.50 -3.02
CA TYR A 87 -10.97 3.90 -3.71
C TYR A 87 -9.92 2.79 -3.67
N ASP A 88 -9.85 2.03 -2.57
CA ASP A 88 -9.02 0.83 -2.45
C ASP A 88 -9.36 -0.21 -3.52
N ALA A 89 -10.64 -0.55 -3.66
CA ALA A 89 -11.13 -1.44 -4.71
C ALA A 89 -10.83 -0.92 -6.12
N LEU A 90 -10.88 0.39 -6.33
CA LEU A 90 -10.48 1.01 -7.59
C LEU A 90 -8.98 0.78 -7.87
N VAL A 91 -8.11 0.96 -6.87
CA VAL A 91 -6.67 0.70 -6.98
C VAL A 91 -6.40 -0.77 -7.26
N HIS A 92 -7.10 -1.70 -6.59
CA HIS A 92 -7.01 -3.14 -6.85
C HIS A 92 -7.27 -3.46 -8.33
N ALA A 93 -8.34 -2.91 -8.89
CA ALA A 93 -8.70 -3.12 -10.28
C ALA A 93 -7.65 -2.52 -11.24
N ILE A 94 -7.13 -1.34 -10.95
CA ILE A 94 -6.16 -0.66 -11.81
C ILE A 94 -4.81 -1.40 -11.81
N GLU A 95 -4.26 -1.72 -10.63
CA GLU A 95 -2.96 -2.39 -10.54
C GLU A 95 -3.00 -3.80 -11.13
N SER A 96 -4.10 -4.54 -10.90
CA SER A 96 -4.27 -5.88 -11.48
C SER A 96 -4.38 -5.86 -13.01
N PHE A 97 -4.88 -4.77 -13.61
CA PHE A 97 -4.97 -4.62 -15.07
C PHE A 97 -3.59 -4.48 -15.74
N VAL A 98 -2.69 -3.73 -15.12
CA VAL A 98 -1.34 -3.43 -15.66
C VAL A 98 -0.23 -4.30 -15.06
N SER A 99 -0.57 -5.19 -14.13
CA SER A 99 0.36 -6.14 -13.52
C SER A 99 1.07 -7.01 -14.57
N THR A 100 2.30 -7.43 -14.28
CA THR A 100 3.00 -8.43 -15.10
C THR A 100 2.32 -9.80 -15.13
N PHE A 101 1.44 -10.08 -14.16
CA PHE A 101 0.64 -11.31 -14.09
C PHE A 101 -0.76 -11.15 -14.70
N ALA A 102 -1.08 -9.99 -15.29
CA ALA A 102 -2.35 -9.77 -15.93
C ALA A 102 -2.56 -10.73 -17.11
N THR A 103 -3.76 -11.29 -17.21
CA THR A 103 -4.21 -12.19 -18.28
C THR A 103 -5.50 -11.66 -18.90
N ASP A 104 -5.93 -12.21 -20.02
CA ASP A 104 -7.22 -11.83 -20.63
C ASP A 104 -8.41 -12.03 -19.67
N TYR A 105 -8.33 -13.04 -18.80
CA TYR A 105 -9.34 -13.32 -17.78
C TYR A 105 -9.40 -12.23 -16.70
N THR A 106 -8.23 -11.83 -16.17
CA THR A 106 -8.17 -10.84 -15.09
C THR A 106 -8.41 -9.44 -15.63
N LYS A 107 -7.90 -9.11 -16.83
CA LYS A 107 -8.09 -7.80 -17.45
C LYS A 107 -9.55 -7.45 -17.68
N ALA A 108 -10.36 -8.41 -18.13
CA ALA A 108 -11.80 -8.20 -18.30
C ALA A 108 -12.49 -7.85 -16.97
N GLN A 109 -12.13 -8.56 -15.89
CA GLN A 109 -12.65 -8.31 -14.55
C GLN A 109 -12.18 -6.96 -14.01
N SER A 110 -10.87 -6.68 -14.08
CA SER A 110 -10.29 -5.40 -13.68
C SER A 110 -10.97 -4.22 -14.38
N LEU A 111 -11.12 -4.28 -15.70
CA LEU A 111 -11.74 -3.20 -16.47
C LEU A 111 -13.21 -2.99 -16.09
N HIS A 112 -13.95 -4.09 -15.89
CA HIS A 112 -15.34 -4.00 -15.47
C HIS A 112 -15.49 -3.44 -14.05
N ALA A 113 -14.64 -3.87 -13.11
CA ALA A 113 -14.60 -3.34 -11.76
C ALA A 113 -14.25 -1.85 -11.74
N THR A 114 -13.20 -1.43 -12.47
CA THR A 114 -12.82 -0.02 -12.61
C THR A 114 -14.00 0.82 -13.11
N LYS A 115 -14.72 0.35 -14.14
CA LYS A 115 -15.91 1.04 -14.67
C LYS A 115 -17.05 1.13 -13.65
N LEU A 116 -17.38 0.01 -12.99
CA LEU A 116 -18.43 -0.05 -11.98
C LEU A 116 -18.16 0.93 -10.83
N ILE A 117 -16.95 0.90 -10.28
CA ILE A 117 -16.57 1.74 -9.14
C ILE A 117 -16.49 3.20 -9.56
N ASN A 118 -15.84 3.52 -10.68
CA ASN A 118 -15.71 4.90 -11.17
C ASN A 118 -17.05 5.61 -11.41
N LEU A 119 -18.06 4.87 -11.86
CA LEU A 119 -19.41 5.42 -12.13
C LEU A 119 -20.27 5.58 -10.88
N ASN A 120 -20.01 4.82 -9.81
CA ASN A 120 -20.94 4.70 -8.69
C ASN A 120 -20.38 5.17 -7.35
N LEU A 121 -19.05 5.24 -7.18
CA LEU A 121 -18.44 5.53 -5.88
C LEU A 121 -18.82 6.90 -5.34
N GLU A 122 -18.86 7.93 -6.20
CA GLU A 122 -19.26 9.28 -5.80
C GLU A 122 -20.73 9.33 -5.33
N ALA A 123 -21.62 8.59 -6.00
CA ALA A 123 -23.02 8.48 -5.61
C ALA A 123 -23.17 7.71 -4.28
N ALA A 124 -22.44 6.61 -4.09
CA ALA A 124 -22.46 5.84 -2.84
C ALA A 124 -21.87 6.62 -1.66
N TYR A 125 -20.93 7.53 -1.92
CA TYR A 125 -20.34 8.42 -0.93
C TYR A 125 -21.28 9.56 -0.52
N SER A 126 -21.82 10.27 -1.52
CA SER A 126 -22.67 11.45 -1.31
C SER A 126 -24.05 11.08 -0.76
N ASP A 127 -24.60 9.94 -1.18
CA ASP A 127 -25.86 9.39 -0.70
C ASP A 127 -25.68 7.91 -0.34
N GLY A 128 -25.42 7.65 0.94
CA GLY A 128 -25.26 6.30 1.47
C GLY A 128 -26.53 5.43 1.37
N THR A 129 -27.70 6.03 1.10
CA THR A 129 -28.97 5.33 0.89
C THR A 129 -29.23 4.93 -0.56
N ASN A 130 -28.35 5.33 -1.48
CA ASN A 130 -28.42 4.91 -2.88
C ASN A 130 -28.03 3.43 -3.02
N GLU A 131 -29.03 2.55 -2.92
CA GLU A 131 -28.86 1.09 -2.94
C GLU A 131 -28.15 0.60 -4.20
N ALA A 132 -28.50 1.15 -5.37
CA ALA A 132 -27.88 0.76 -6.64
C ALA A 132 -26.38 1.14 -6.68
N ALA A 133 -26.03 2.33 -6.20
CA ALA A 133 -24.62 2.74 -6.14
C ALA A 133 -23.83 1.88 -5.14
N ARG A 134 -24.41 1.58 -3.97
CA ARG A 134 -23.83 0.68 -2.96
C ARG A 134 -23.58 -0.71 -3.52
N GLU A 135 -24.60 -1.30 -4.15
CA GLU A 135 -24.52 -2.62 -4.79
C GLU A 135 -23.43 -2.65 -5.86
N ASN A 136 -23.40 -1.65 -6.74
CA ASN A 136 -22.41 -1.56 -7.80
C ASN A 136 -20.98 -1.46 -7.27
N VAL A 137 -20.73 -0.66 -6.23
CA VAL A 137 -19.40 -0.56 -5.61
C VAL A 137 -19.04 -1.85 -4.87
N HIS A 138 -20.00 -2.50 -4.20
CA HIS A 138 -19.78 -3.76 -3.49
C HIS A 138 -19.44 -4.92 -4.44
N ASN A 139 -20.20 -5.05 -5.52
CA ASN A 139 -19.90 -5.99 -6.61
C ASN A 139 -18.57 -5.64 -7.29
N GLY A 140 -18.31 -4.36 -7.57
CA GLY A 140 -17.05 -3.90 -8.14
C GLY A 140 -15.84 -4.28 -7.30
N SER A 141 -15.94 -4.17 -5.96
CA SER A 141 -14.91 -4.61 -5.00
C SER A 141 -14.64 -6.10 -5.11
N ALA A 142 -15.67 -6.94 -5.12
CA ALA A 142 -15.51 -8.39 -5.24
C ALA A 142 -14.91 -8.78 -6.61
N ILE A 143 -15.36 -8.14 -7.70
CA ILE A 143 -14.81 -8.38 -9.05
C ILE A 143 -13.34 -7.96 -9.14
N ALA A 144 -12.97 -6.82 -8.53
CA ALA A 144 -11.57 -6.43 -8.39
C ALA A 144 -10.77 -7.50 -7.62
N GLY A 145 -11.35 -8.01 -6.53
CA GLY A 145 -10.88 -9.16 -5.75
C GLY A 145 -10.52 -10.36 -6.61
N MET A 146 -11.45 -10.81 -7.47
CA MET A 146 -11.24 -11.92 -8.38
C MET A 146 -10.06 -11.68 -9.34
N ALA A 147 -9.89 -10.44 -9.80
CA ALA A 147 -8.79 -10.07 -10.67
C ALA A 147 -7.44 -10.09 -9.94
N PHE A 148 -7.31 -9.34 -8.84
CA PHE A 148 -6.03 -9.20 -8.15
C PHE A 148 -5.64 -10.45 -7.33
N ALA A 149 -6.59 -11.33 -6.98
CA ALA A 149 -6.29 -12.66 -6.45
C ALA A 149 -5.36 -13.48 -7.36
N ASN A 150 -5.43 -13.22 -8.67
CA ASN A 150 -4.67 -13.96 -9.69
C ASN A 150 -3.58 -13.11 -10.36
N ALA A 151 -3.86 -11.84 -10.61
CA ALA A 151 -2.92 -10.90 -11.23
C ALA A 151 -2.06 -10.14 -10.21
N PHE A 152 -2.28 -10.32 -8.90
CA PHE A 152 -1.63 -9.53 -7.86
C PHE A 152 -1.83 -8.02 -8.06
N LEU A 153 -0.98 -7.22 -7.42
CA LEU A 153 -1.08 -5.76 -7.32
C LEU A 153 0.24 -5.13 -7.81
N GLY A 154 0.56 -3.93 -7.35
CA GLY A 154 1.79 -3.24 -7.72
C GLY A 154 2.35 -2.38 -6.59
N ILE A 155 3.14 -1.38 -6.98
CA ILE A 155 3.85 -0.53 -6.02
C ILE A 155 2.95 0.47 -5.30
N CYS A 156 1.72 0.73 -5.77
CA CYS A 156 0.77 1.57 -5.04
C CYS A 156 0.49 0.97 -3.67
N HIS A 157 0.15 -0.32 -3.64
CA HIS A 157 -0.03 -1.06 -2.38
C HIS A 157 1.25 -1.11 -1.55
N SER A 158 2.40 -1.40 -2.18
CA SER A 158 3.68 -1.42 -1.47
C SER A 158 3.98 -0.11 -0.75
N LEU A 159 3.74 1.04 -1.39
CA LEU A 159 3.94 2.36 -0.83
C LEU A 159 2.87 2.70 0.22
N ALA A 160 1.61 2.36 -0.05
CA ALA A 160 0.49 2.57 0.86
C ALA A 160 0.62 1.77 2.16
N HIS A 161 1.13 0.53 2.12
CA HIS A 161 1.44 -0.26 3.32
C HIS A 161 2.41 0.47 4.23
N GLN A 162 3.46 1.09 3.67
CA GLN A 162 4.45 1.82 4.46
C GLN A 162 3.87 3.12 5.02
N LEU A 163 3.11 3.88 4.24
CA LEU A 163 2.42 5.08 4.72
C LEU A 163 1.47 4.76 5.89
N GLY A 164 0.65 3.72 5.74
CA GLY A 164 -0.27 3.29 6.79
C GLY A 164 0.44 2.77 8.04
N ALA A 165 1.56 2.05 7.88
CA ALA A 165 2.36 1.55 9.00
C ALA A 165 3.06 2.68 9.78
N GLN A 166 3.57 3.70 9.09
CA GLN A 166 4.39 4.74 9.70
C GLN A 166 3.61 5.94 10.23
N PHE A 167 2.44 6.24 9.66
CA PHE A 167 1.64 7.43 9.96
C PHE A 167 0.18 7.13 10.31
N HIS A 168 -0.18 5.85 10.42
CA HIS A 168 -1.56 5.41 10.73
C HIS A 168 -2.62 5.93 9.75
N ILE A 169 -2.21 6.22 8.51
CA ILE A 169 -3.13 6.59 7.43
C ILE A 169 -3.95 5.35 7.05
N PRO A 170 -5.29 5.44 6.98
CA PRO A 170 -6.13 4.32 6.55
C PRO A 170 -5.73 3.78 5.17
N HIS A 171 -5.79 2.46 4.98
CA HIS A 171 -5.23 1.79 3.80
C HIS A 171 -5.68 2.39 2.45
N GLY A 172 -6.99 2.46 2.22
CA GLY A 172 -7.54 3.02 1.00
C GLY A 172 -7.23 4.50 0.78
N MET A 173 -7.08 5.28 1.86
CA MET A 173 -6.62 6.67 1.79
C MET A 173 -5.15 6.75 1.38
N ALA A 174 -4.29 5.88 1.92
CA ALA A 174 -2.88 5.80 1.52
C ALA A 174 -2.74 5.36 0.05
N ASN A 175 -3.59 4.44 -0.42
CA ASN A 175 -3.67 4.06 -1.83
C ASN A 175 -4.11 5.24 -2.71
N ALA A 176 -5.11 6.01 -2.28
CA ALA A 176 -5.55 7.21 -3.00
C ALA A 176 -4.43 8.26 -3.17
N LEU A 177 -3.62 8.47 -2.12
CA LEU A 177 -2.48 9.39 -2.16
C LEU A 177 -1.41 8.98 -3.17
N MET A 178 -1.27 7.67 -3.45
CA MET A 178 -0.19 7.15 -4.29
C MET A 178 -0.61 6.82 -5.73
N LEU A 179 -1.88 6.49 -5.97
CA LEU A 179 -2.34 5.92 -7.24
C LEU A 179 -1.89 6.72 -8.47
N THR A 180 -2.16 8.03 -8.50
CA THR A 180 -1.88 8.86 -9.68
C THR A 180 -0.39 9.06 -9.91
N HIS A 181 0.42 9.12 -8.86
CA HIS A 181 1.88 9.09 -8.95
C HIS A 181 2.40 7.77 -9.51
N VAL A 182 1.80 6.64 -9.11
CA VAL A 182 2.17 5.30 -9.58
C VAL A 182 1.76 5.09 -11.03
N ILE A 183 0.58 5.57 -11.45
CA ILE A 183 0.16 5.59 -12.86
C ILE A 183 1.19 6.39 -13.67
N ALA A 184 1.51 7.61 -13.25
CA ALA A 184 2.49 8.46 -13.93
C ALA A 184 3.88 7.80 -14.00
N PHE A 185 4.32 7.12 -12.94
CA PHE A 185 5.59 6.40 -12.90
C PHE A 185 5.65 5.19 -13.83
N ASN A 186 4.59 4.38 -13.84
CA ASN A 186 4.50 3.15 -14.62
C ASN A 186 4.26 3.44 -16.12
N ALA A 187 3.62 4.56 -16.46
CA ALA A 187 3.31 4.97 -17.84
C ALA A 187 4.55 5.40 -18.62
N THR A 188 5.36 4.43 -19.04
CA THR A 188 6.54 4.62 -19.91
C THR A 188 6.84 3.35 -20.70
N ASP A 189 7.22 3.51 -21.96
CA ASP A 189 7.69 2.41 -22.82
C ASP A 189 9.17 2.08 -22.61
N ALA A 190 9.91 2.95 -21.90
CA ALA A 190 11.34 2.81 -21.66
C ALA A 190 11.66 2.89 -20.16
N PRO A 191 11.16 1.96 -19.33
CA PRO A 191 11.44 1.95 -17.90
C PRO A 191 12.93 1.72 -17.63
N THR A 192 13.44 2.31 -16.54
CA THR A 192 14.80 2.08 -16.03
C THR A 192 15.09 0.59 -15.78
N LYS A 193 14.09 -0.14 -15.29
CA LYS A 193 14.06 -1.60 -15.22
C LYS A 193 12.65 -2.10 -15.50
N MET A 194 12.54 -3.01 -16.45
CA MET A 194 11.32 -3.77 -16.70
C MET A 194 11.24 -4.94 -15.72
N ALA A 195 10.02 -5.30 -15.29
CA ALA A 195 9.83 -6.50 -14.48
C ALA A 195 10.14 -7.78 -15.27
N ALA A 196 10.81 -8.71 -14.60
CA ALA A 196 11.34 -9.92 -15.21
C ALA A 196 10.31 -11.07 -15.11
N PHE A 197 9.35 -11.08 -16.04
CA PHE A 197 8.35 -12.16 -16.14
C PHE A 197 8.19 -12.60 -17.59
N SER A 198 8.23 -13.91 -17.86
CA SER A 198 8.33 -14.43 -19.24
C SER A 198 7.11 -14.09 -20.13
N GLN A 199 5.94 -13.89 -19.52
CA GLN A 199 4.72 -13.49 -20.22
C GLN A 199 4.65 -11.97 -20.45
N TYR A 200 5.41 -11.18 -19.69
CA TYR A 200 5.53 -9.74 -19.86
C TYR A 200 6.68 -9.44 -20.83
N ARG A 201 6.36 -9.36 -22.13
CA ARG A 201 7.37 -9.37 -23.22
C ARG A 201 8.02 -8.02 -23.48
N PHE A 202 7.27 -6.94 -23.30
CA PHE A 202 7.72 -5.55 -23.46
C PHE A 202 6.94 -4.66 -22.48
N PRO A 203 7.42 -3.46 -22.17
CA PRO A 203 6.67 -2.50 -21.36
C PRO A 203 5.34 -2.18 -22.03
N MET A 204 4.22 -2.42 -21.32
CA MET A 204 2.86 -2.21 -21.85
C MET A 204 1.99 -1.34 -20.94
N ALA A 205 2.55 -0.82 -19.84
CA ALA A 205 1.77 -0.08 -18.85
C ALA A 205 1.21 1.24 -19.39
N LEU A 206 1.97 1.98 -20.22
CA LEU A 206 1.48 3.20 -20.88
C LEU A 206 0.22 2.89 -21.70
N LYS A 207 0.33 1.92 -22.61
CA LYS A 207 -0.80 1.47 -23.43
C LYS A 207 -1.95 0.88 -22.61
N GLY A 208 -1.66 0.13 -21.55
CA GLY A 208 -2.68 -0.44 -20.67
C GLY A 208 -3.50 0.64 -19.96
N TYR A 209 -2.87 1.70 -19.46
CA TYR A 209 -3.60 2.83 -18.90
C TYR A 209 -4.37 3.61 -19.97
N ALA A 210 -3.83 3.76 -21.18
CA ALA A 210 -4.55 4.38 -22.30
C ALA A 210 -5.81 3.57 -22.70
N GLU A 211 -5.71 2.24 -22.78
CA GLU A 211 -6.84 1.32 -23.03
C GLU A 211 -7.92 1.47 -21.94
N MET A 212 -7.50 1.64 -20.68
CA MET A 212 -8.41 1.87 -19.57
C MET A 212 -9.12 3.22 -19.69
N ALA A 213 -8.41 4.28 -20.05
CA ALA A 213 -8.99 5.60 -20.27
C ALA A 213 -10.06 5.57 -21.38
N ASP A 214 -9.77 4.91 -22.50
CA ASP A 214 -10.70 4.71 -23.61
C ASP A 214 -11.95 3.94 -23.16
N ALA A 215 -11.78 2.86 -22.40
CA ALA A 215 -12.88 2.04 -21.92
C ALA A 215 -13.80 2.76 -20.91
N LEU A 216 -13.26 3.76 -20.21
CA LEU A 216 -14.00 4.65 -19.32
C LEU A 216 -14.67 5.81 -20.07
N GLY A 217 -14.42 5.97 -21.37
CA GLY A 217 -14.99 7.05 -22.19
C GLY A 217 -14.41 8.42 -21.84
N LEU A 218 -13.16 8.47 -21.38
CA LEU A 218 -12.49 9.72 -20.98
C LEU A 218 -11.79 10.43 -22.14
N THR A 219 -11.67 9.77 -23.29
CA THR A 219 -10.71 10.10 -24.36
C THR A 219 -11.29 9.82 -25.74
N GLU A 220 -10.67 10.42 -26.75
CA GLU A 220 -11.00 10.20 -28.16
C GLU A 220 -10.00 9.27 -28.84
N ALA A 221 -10.43 8.61 -29.93
CA ALA A 221 -9.59 7.65 -30.65
C ALA A 221 -8.29 8.28 -31.24
N THR A 222 -8.28 9.60 -31.43
CA THR A 222 -7.14 10.36 -31.98
C THR A 222 -6.11 10.79 -30.93
N ASP A 223 -6.43 10.66 -29.65
CA ASP A 223 -5.53 11.08 -28.57
C ASP A 223 -4.29 10.18 -28.51
N SER A 224 -3.14 10.76 -28.15
CA SER A 224 -1.93 9.96 -27.88
C SER A 224 -2.09 9.16 -26.60
N ASP A 225 -1.36 8.05 -26.46
CA ASP A 225 -1.41 7.23 -25.24
C ASP A 225 -1.08 8.07 -23.99
N GLU A 226 -0.13 9.00 -24.07
CA GLU A 226 0.19 9.91 -22.95
C GLU A 226 -0.97 10.85 -22.61
N ALA A 227 -1.66 11.41 -23.60
CA ALA A 227 -2.81 12.27 -23.38
C ALA A 227 -3.94 11.47 -22.70
N LYS A 228 -4.14 10.21 -23.12
CA LYS A 228 -5.11 9.30 -22.51
C LYS A 228 -4.78 8.98 -21.06
N VAL A 229 -3.50 8.73 -20.75
CA VAL A 229 -3.06 8.53 -19.37
C VAL A 229 -3.27 9.77 -18.51
N TRP A 230 -3.04 10.98 -19.05
CA TRP A 230 -3.34 12.20 -18.30
C TRP A 230 -4.83 12.37 -18.03
N ALA A 231 -5.72 12.07 -18.99
CA ALA A 231 -7.16 12.08 -18.77
C ALA A 231 -7.58 11.09 -17.66
N LEU A 232 -6.95 9.91 -17.61
CA LEU A 232 -7.16 8.94 -16.54
C LEU A 232 -6.70 9.47 -15.17
N ILE A 233 -5.51 10.09 -15.11
CA ILE A 233 -4.98 10.73 -13.89
C ILE A 233 -5.92 11.84 -13.42
N ASP A 234 -6.35 12.72 -14.33
CA ASP A 234 -7.23 13.84 -14.01
C ASP A 234 -8.57 13.35 -13.47
N ARG A 235 -9.16 12.29 -14.05
CA ARG A 235 -10.38 11.67 -13.54
C ARG A 235 -10.22 11.14 -12.11
N PHE A 236 -9.09 10.52 -11.80
CA PHE A 236 -8.85 9.98 -10.45
C PHE A 236 -8.47 11.06 -9.43
N GLU A 237 -7.80 12.14 -9.84
CA GLU A 237 -7.64 13.35 -9.01
C GLU A 237 -8.99 14.00 -8.70
N GLU A 238 -9.87 14.14 -9.69
CA GLU A 238 -11.23 14.64 -9.52
C GLU A 238 -12.02 13.74 -8.56
N LEU A 239 -11.97 12.42 -8.76
CA LEU A 239 -12.66 11.48 -7.88
C LEU A 239 -12.17 11.58 -6.43
N LYS A 240 -10.86 11.75 -6.19
CA LYS A 240 -10.34 11.99 -4.81
C LYS A 240 -10.96 13.24 -4.19
N ALA A 241 -10.99 14.33 -4.96
CA ALA A 241 -11.55 15.60 -4.49
C ALA A 241 -13.05 15.47 -4.18
N ASN A 242 -13.82 14.82 -5.05
CA ASN A 242 -15.26 14.62 -4.86
C ASN A 242 -15.60 13.70 -3.67
N LEU A 243 -14.64 12.88 -3.23
CA LEU A 243 -14.76 11.98 -2.07
C LEU A 243 -14.20 12.59 -0.77
N ASP A 244 -13.81 13.88 -0.78
CA ASP A 244 -13.14 14.57 0.31
C ASP A 244 -11.91 13.81 0.85
N LEU A 245 -11.20 13.10 -0.04
CA LEU A 245 -9.92 12.47 0.30
C LEU A 245 -8.80 13.51 0.28
N PRO A 246 -7.78 13.40 1.16
CA PRO A 246 -6.63 14.30 1.10
C PRO A 246 -5.93 14.25 -0.26
N MET A 247 -5.50 15.41 -0.76
CA MET A 247 -4.85 15.54 -2.07
C MET A 247 -3.33 15.33 -2.03
N SER A 248 -2.75 15.27 -0.83
CA SER A 248 -1.33 15.00 -0.60
C SER A 248 -1.11 14.35 0.78
N ILE A 249 0.06 13.74 0.99
CA ILE A 249 0.43 13.20 2.31
C ILE A 249 0.46 14.33 3.37
N ARG A 250 0.80 15.56 2.96
CA ARG A 250 0.73 16.75 3.83
C ARG A 250 -0.70 17.06 4.23
N ASP A 251 -1.64 17.04 3.29
CA ASP A 251 -3.07 17.30 3.56
C ASP A 251 -3.70 16.19 4.40
N ALA A 252 -3.10 15.00 4.43
CA ALA A 252 -3.48 13.91 5.33
C ALA A 252 -2.98 14.13 6.79
N GLY A 253 -2.31 15.25 7.08
CA GLY A 253 -1.90 15.66 8.42
C GLY A 253 -0.47 15.26 8.81
N VAL A 254 0.36 14.79 7.87
CA VAL A 254 1.76 14.44 8.15
C VAL A 254 2.67 15.65 7.91
N SER A 255 3.48 16.02 8.90
CA SER A 255 4.46 17.09 8.76
C SER A 255 5.74 16.62 8.05
N TRP A 256 6.47 17.54 7.43
CA TRP A 256 7.73 17.20 6.77
C TRP A 256 8.77 16.68 7.76
N GLU A 257 8.80 17.26 8.97
CA GLU A 257 9.69 16.88 10.06
C GLU A 257 9.47 15.44 10.53
N GLU A 258 8.22 14.95 10.48
CA GLU A 258 7.90 13.56 10.78
C GLU A 258 8.17 12.64 9.57
N PHE A 259 7.94 13.14 8.37
CA PHE A 259 8.02 12.39 7.13
C PHE A 259 9.45 12.09 6.67
N GLU A 260 10.29 13.12 6.59
CA GLU A 260 11.65 13.07 6.05
C GLU A 260 12.53 11.97 6.71
N PRO A 261 12.56 11.82 8.04
CA PRO A 261 13.42 10.82 8.69
C PRO A 261 13.05 9.37 8.37
N LYS A 262 11.79 9.11 8.00
CA LYS A 262 11.27 7.75 7.71
C LYS A 262 11.38 7.39 6.23
N LEU A 263 11.68 8.35 5.37
CA LEU A 263 11.58 8.25 3.91
C LEU A 263 12.43 7.10 3.31
N ASP A 264 13.69 7.01 3.68
CA ASP A 264 14.61 5.99 3.14
C ASP A 264 14.21 4.57 3.58
N MET A 265 13.75 4.43 4.83
CA MET A 265 13.22 3.17 5.36
C MET A 265 11.94 2.77 4.62
N MET A 266 10.98 3.69 4.45
CA MET A 266 9.74 3.40 3.72
C MET A 266 10.03 2.99 2.28
N ALA A 267 10.95 3.66 1.58
CA ALA A 267 11.31 3.30 0.21
C ALA A 267 11.95 1.89 0.14
N ALA A 268 12.82 1.54 1.09
CA ALA A 268 13.42 0.20 1.17
C ALA A 268 12.38 -0.87 1.49
N MET A 269 11.49 -0.63 2.47
CA MET A 269 10.44 -1.58 2.83
C MET A 269 9.40 -1.77 1.73
N ALA A 270 9.03 -0.70 1.01
CA ALA A 270 8.16 -0.78 -0.15
C ALA A 270 8.81 -1.60 -1.29
N PHE A 271 10.12 -1.44 -1.51
CA PHE A 271 10.84 -2.28 -2.46
C PHE A 271 10.79 -3.77 -2.06
N ASP A 272 10.92 -4.05 -0.75
CA ASP A 272 10.90 -5.41 -0.20
C ASP A 272 9.51 -6.03 -0.06
N ASP A 273 8.43 -5.25 -0.28
CA ASP A 273 7.04 -5.70 -0.21
C ASP A 273 6.70 -6.70 -1.33
N GLN A 274 5.87 -7.69 -1.00
CA GLN A 274 5.46 -8.76 -1.91
C GLN A 274 4.69 -8.24 -3.13
N CYS A 275 3.99 -7.10 -3.02
CA CYS A 275 3.22 -6.52 -4.12
C CYS A 275 4.13 -5.95 -5.22
N THR A 276 5.34 -5.48 -4.86
CA THR A 276 6.29 -4.87 -5.81
C THR A 276 6.73 -5.83 -6.92
N GLY A 277 6.76 -7.14 -6.64
CA GLY A 277 7.19 -8.15 -7.60
C GLY A 277 6.32 -8.27 -8.86
N ALA A 278 5.06 -7.83 -8.79
CA ALA A 278 4.09 -7.87 -9.89
C ALA A 278 3.99 -6.55 -10.67
N ASN A 279 4.64 -5.47 -10.19
CA ASN A 279 4.55 -4.17 -10.82
C ASN A 279 5.23 -4.17 -12.21
N PRO A 280 4.63 -3.58 -13.26
CA PRO A 280 5.17 -3.61 -14.64
C PRO A 280 6.57 -3.00 -14.79
N ARG A 281 6.88 -1.98 -13.97
CA ARG A 281 8.19 -1.35 -13.87
C ARG A 281 8.84 -1.78 -12.56
N TYR A 282 9.92 -2.55 -12.62
CA TYR A 282 10.59 -2.98 -11.40
C TYR A 282 11.34 -1.79 -10.80
N PRO A 283 10.94 -1.26 -9.64
CA PRO A 283 11.40 0.04 -9.19
C PRO A 283 12.81 -0.02 -8.61
N LEU A 284 13.52 1.11 -8.64
CA LEU A 284 14.68 1.33 -7.77
C LEU A 284 14.23 1.99 -6.46
N ILE A 285 14.91 1.69 -5.35
CA ILE A 285 14.62 2.32 -4.04
C ILE A 285 14.60 3.85 -4.15
N LYS A 286 15.56 4.43 -4.88
CA LYS A 286 15.61 5.88 -5.14
C LYS A 286 14.43 6.44 -5.94
N GLU A 287 13.78 5.63 -6.77
CA GLU A 287 12.56 6.03 -7.49
C GLU A 287 11.34 5.99 -6.56
N LEU A 288 11.21 4.95 -5.73
CA LEU A 288 10.16 4.86 -4.70
C LEU A 288 10.26 6.02 -3.70
N ARG A 289 11.49 6.36 -3.30
CA ARG A 289 11.81 7.52 -2.47
C ARG A 289 11.31 8.82 -3.11
N GLN A 290 11.51 8.99 -4.41
CA GLN A 290 11.06 10.19 -5.13
C GLN A 290 9.53 10.24 -5.22
N LEU A 291 8.86 9.11 -5.49
CA LEU A 291 7.40 9.05 -5.52
C LEU A 291 6.76 9.47 -4.20
N LEU A 292 7.35 9.03 -3.08
CA LEU A 292 6.92 9.44 -1.74
C LEU A 292 7.06 10.96 -1.53
N VAL A 293 8.15 11.57 -2.00
CA VAL A 293 8.32 13.03 -1.93
C VAL A 293 7.31 13.75 -2.82
N ASP A 294 7.12 13.28 -4.04
CA ASP A 294 6.17 13.89 -4.98
C ASP A 294 4.75 13.85 -4.42
N ALA A 295 4.33 12.71 -3.86
CA ALA A 295 3.04 12.54 -3.20
C ALA A 295 2.89 13.34 -1.89
N PHE A 296 4.00 13.77 -1.27
CA PHE A 296 3.97 14.69 -0.15
C PHE A 296 3.62 16.12 -0.57
N GLU A 297 3.97 16.52 -1.78
CA GLU A 297 3.74 17.88 -2.28
C GLU A 297 2.38 18.09 -2.96
N GLY A 298 1.78 17.04 -3.52
CA GLY A 298 0.52 17.12 -4.26
C GLY A 298 0.54 16.27 -5.54
N ARG A 299 -0.21 16.66 -6.56
CA ARG A 299 -0.41 15.85 -7.79
C ARG A 299 0.86 15.56 -8.61
N PRO A 300 0.91 14.47 -9.41
CA PRO A 300 2.02 14.20 -10.32
C PRO A 300 2.19 15.28 -11.38
N LYS A 301 3.45 15.54 -11.77
CA LYS A 301 3.82 16.62 -12.71
C LYS A 301 4.34 16.11 -14.06
N LYS A 302 4.75 14.84 -14.16
CA LYS A 302 5.39 14.25 -15.36
C LYS A 302 5.11 12.75 -15.45
N LEU A 303 4.89 12.23 -16.66
CA LEU A 303 4.84 10.79 -16.93
C LEU A 303 6.26 10.21 -17.07
N GLY A 304 6.38 8.92 -16.76
CA GLY A 304 7.56 8.12 -17.02
C GLY A 304 8.83 8.60 -16.31
N MET A 305 8.72 9.30 -15.18
CA MET A 305 9.88 9.90 -14.49
C MET A 305 11.02 8.87 -14.37
N THR A 306 12.13 9.14 -15.05
CA THR A 306 13.40 8.46 -14.87
C THR A 306 14.30 9.34 -14.00
N LEU A 307 15.26 8.74 -13.33
CA LEU A 307 16.17 9.44 -12.42
C LEU A 307 17.02 10.54 -13.08
N GLN A 308 17.06 10.59 -14.41
CA GLN A 308 17.69 11.68 -15.15
C GLN A 308 16.88 12.99 -15.05
N ASN A 309 15.59 12.90 -14.67
CA ASN A 309 14.64 14.01 -14.65
C ASN A 309 14.15 14.37 -13.23
N ALA A 310 14.72 13.80 -12.17
CA ALA A 310 14.36 14.11 -10.79
C ALA A 310 14.94 15.47 -10.37
N HIS A 311 14.09 16.38 -9.89
CA HIS A 311 14.53 17.64 -9.30
C HIS A 311 15.32 17.37 -8.00
N PRO A 312 16.44 18.05 -7.75
CA PRO A 312 17.08 17.99 -6.44
C PRO A 312 16.17 18.67 -5.42
N VAL A 313 15.48 17.87 -4.61
CA VAL A 313 14.57 18.31 -3.52
C VAL A 313 15.31 19.08 -2.42
N THR A 314 16.64 19.19 -2.47
CA THR A 314 17.47 19.72 -1.39
C THR A 314 17.62 21.25 -1.31
N MET A 315 16.92 22.06 -2.11
CA MET A 315 17.20 23.52 -2.17
C MET A 315 16.08 24.46 -1.68
N ALA A 316 14.81 24.02 -1.55
CA ALA A 316 13.72 24.95 -1.22
C ALA A 316 13.53 25.22 0.30
N LEU A 317 13.97 24.30 1.17
CA LEU A 317 13.77 24.44 2.63
C LEU A 317 14.93 25.15 3.35
N THR A 318 16.09 25.30 2.68
CA THR A 318 17.24 26.04 3.20
C THR A 318 17.06 27.56 3.10
N GLU A 319 16.30 28.04 2.11
CA GLU A 319 16.04 29.48 1.94
C GLU A 319 15.08 30.05 3.00
N GLN A 320 14.13 29.26 3.51
CA GLN A 320 13.27 29.68 4.63
C GLN A 320 14.00 29.70 5.99
N LYS A 321 15.06 28.90 6.19
CA LYS A 321 15.90 28.98 7.40
C LYS A 321 16.93 30.12 7.35
N ALA A 322 17.28 30.59 6.16
CA ALA A 322 18.20 31.72 5.98
C ALA A 322 17.54 33.08 6.30
N SER A 323 16.24 33.23 6.04
CA SER A 323 15.51 34.48 6.31
C SER A 323 15.23 34.73 7.80
N VAL A 324 15.29 33.70 8.65
CA VAL A 324 15.08 33.83 10.11
C VAL A 324 16.38 34.16 10.87
N LYS A 325 17.57 33.95 10.28
CA LYS A 325 18.87 34.25 10.91
C LYS A 325 19.43 35.65 10.64
N GLY A 326 18.72 36.49 9.87
CA GLY A 326 19.17 37.84 9.49
C GLY A 326 18.90 38.96 10.52
N ALA A 327 18.36 38.64 11.70
CA ALA A 327 17.92 39.64 12.67
C ALA A 327 18.47 39.40 14.08
N SER A 328 19.79 39.25 14.25
CA SER A 328 20.44 39.41 15.56
C SER A 328 21.95 39.64 15.45
N GLU A 329 22.39 40.80 14.99
CA GLU A 329 23.76 41.28 15.25
C GLU A 329 23.74 42.78 15.56
N LEU A 330 23.85 43.12 16.84
CA LEU A 330 24.37 44.39 17.35
C LEU A 330 24.77 44.17 18.83
N GLY A 331 26.07 44.28 19.14
CA GLY A 331 26.54 44.36 20.53
C GLY A 331 27.86 43.63 20.83
N SER A 332 28.97 44.34 20.62
CA SER A 332 30.35 44.02 21.03
C SER A 332 30.56 43.71 22.52
N VAL A 333 31.61 42.94 22.87
CA VAL A 333 32.75 43.35 23.74
C VAL A 333 33.78 42.20 23.90
N SER A 334 35.06 42.56 23.91
CA SER A 334 36.25 41.69 24.01
C SER A 334 36.50 41.11 25.41
N VAL A 335 37.36 40.06 25.54
CA VAL A 335 38.57 40.04 26.41
C VAL A 335 39.29 38.66 26.40
N ARG A 336 40.60 38.75 26.08
CA ARG A 336 41.83 38.00 26.49
C ARG A 336 41.99 36.46 26.42
N ARG A 337 43.16 36.10 25.85
CA ARG A 337 43.89 34.82 25.87
C ARG A 337 44.60 34.56 27.21
N THR A 338 44.72 33.28 27.61
CA THR A 338 45.92 32.72 28.27
C THR A 338 46.11 31.22 27.97
N ARG A 339 47.37 30.76 28.09
CA ARG A 339 48.02 29.55 27.54
C ARG A 339 47.78 28.23 28.30
N GLN A 340 48.02 27.12 27.56
CA GLN A 340 48.37 25.71 27.89
C GLN A 340 49.24 25.47 29.16
N PRO A 341 49.39 24.23 29.74
CA PRO A 341 49.82 23.00 29.03
C PRO A 341 49.38 21.59 29.57
N SER A 342 49.97 20.59 28.91
CA SER A 342 49.96 19.11 28.94
C SER A 342 50.02 18.34 30.28
N GLN A 343 49.50 17.10 30.31
CA GLN A 343 50.28 15.83 30.33
C GLN A 343 49.45 14.56 30.65
N ALA A 344 49.90 13.46 30.03
CA ALA A 344 50.06 12.08 30.55
C ALA A 344 48.92 11.02 30.59
N ARG A 345 49.35 9.86 30.08
CA ARG A 345 48.80 8.49 30.03
C ARG A 345 48.39 7.91 31.39
N LEU A 346 47.47 6.94 31.41
CA LEU A 346 47.76 5.57 31.85
C LEU A 346 46.62 4.57 31.54
N ALA A 347 47.02 3.32 31.30
CA ALA A 347 46.20 2.17 30.97
C ALA A 347 45.59 1.48 32.19
N SER A 348 44.53 0.69 31.99
CA SER A 348 44.54 -0.79 32.13
C SER A 348 43.23 -1.44 32.63
N ARG A 349 42.92 -2.59 31.99
CA ARG A 349 42.32 -3.83 32.52
C ARG A 349 40.85 -3.84 33.00
N VAL A 350 40.02 -4.53 32.21
CA VAL A 350 38.77 -5.18 32.68
C VAL A 350 39.00 -6.69 32.73
N ARG A 351 38.67 -7.31 33.88
CA ARG A 351 38.71 -8.76 34.14
C ARG A 351 37.36 -9.40 33.84
N PHE A 352 37.39 -10.62 33.30
CA PHE A 352 36.27 -11.56 33.23
C PHE A 352 36.01 -12.22 34.59
N GLY A 353 34.74 -12.47 34.91
CA GLY A 353 34.31 -13.32 36.03
C GLY A 353 33.05 -14.09 35.66
N LEU A 354 33.17 -15.43 35.58
CA LEU A 354 32.06 -16.37 35.52
C LEU A 354 31.38 -16.50 36.90
N ALA A 355 30.06 -16.65 36.92
CA ALA A 355 29.36 -17.31 38.01
C ALA A 355 28.14 -18.08 37.50
N ARG A 356 28.07 -19.38 37.81
CA ARG A 356 26.91 -20.28 37.64
C ARG A 356 26.02 -20.18 38.88
N ALA A 357 24.70 -20.18 38.69
CA ALA A 357 23.75 -20.67 39.69
C ALA A 357 22.39 -21.05 39.05
N LYS A 358 21.88 -22.23 39.44
CA LYS A 358 20.48 -22.73 39.39
C LYS A 358 20.28 -23.48 40.72
N PRO A 359 19.07 -23.87 41.17
CA PRO A 359 17.72 -23.54 40.71
C PRO A 359 16.77 -23.11 41.86
N THR A 360 15.57 -22.59 41.55
CA THR A 360 14.43 -22.60 42.49
C THR A 360 13.12 -22.90 41.77
N LEU A 361 12.39 -23.87 42.32
CA LEU A 361 11.01 -24.24 41.99
C LEU A 361 10.05 -23.27 42.69
N GLY A 362 9.05 -22.75 41.97
CA GLY A 362 7.97 -21.91 42.52
C GLY A 362 6.65 -22.16 41.79
N ARG A 363 5.61 -22.44 42.58
CA ARG A 363 4.28 -22.98 42.25
C ARG A 363 3.29 -21.96 41.64
N THR A 364 2.42 -22.47 40.74
CA THR A 364 0.97 -22.16 40.53
C THR A 364 0.63 -20.75 40.00
N VAL A 365 -0.16 -20.55 38.92
CA VAL A 365 -1.63 -20.67 38.86
C VAL A 365 -2.11 -21.00 37.43
N LEU A 366 -2.75 -22.17 37.27
CA LEU A 366 -3.63 -22.52 36.15
C LEU A 366 -5.08 -22.22 36.60
N ARG A 367 -5.74 -21.25 35.95
CA ARG A 367 -7.20 -21.11 36.05
C ARG A 367 -7.85 -21.73 34.81
N ARG A 368 -8.77 -22.65 35.10
CA ARG A 368 -9.61 -23.42 34.18
C ARG A 368 -10.41 -22.51 33.24
N ALA A 369 -10.42 -22.82 31.94
CA ALA A 369 -11.58 -22.58 31.09
C ALA A 369 -12.31 -23.92 30.95
N ALA A 370 -13.57 -23.95 31.39
CA ALA A 370 -14.43 -25.11 31.33
C ALA A 370 -14.81 -25.44 29.88
N ALA A 371 -14.77 -26.73 29.55
CA ALA A 371 -15.36 -27.28 28.34
C ALA A 371 -16.89 -27.19 28.43
N SER A 372 -17.52 -26.63 27.39
CA SER A 372 -18.93 -26.84 27.08
C SER A 372 -19.00 -27.31 25.63
N ALA A 373 -19.55 -28.51 25.44
CA ALA A 373 -19.82 -29.07 24.13
C ALA A 373 -21.08 -28.40 23.55
N ALA A 374 -20.93 -27.71 22.43
CA ALA A 374 -22.02 -27.24 21.59
C ALA A 374 -21.56 -27.20 20.12
N GLN A 375 -22.53 -27.41 19.22
CA GLN A 375 -22.46 -27.66 17.77
C GLN A 375 -21.45 -26.82 16.95
N PRO A 376 -21.03 -27.27 15.75
CA PRO A 376 -20.08 -26.53 14.91
C PRO A 376 -20.68 -25.19 14.50
N GLY A 377 -20.34 -24.16 15.26
CA GLY A 377 -20.75 -22.78 15.03
C GLY A 377 -19.91 -22.15 13.93
N ILE A 378 -20.60 -21.41 13.06
CA ILE A 378 -20.01 -20.45 12.13
C ILE A 378 -19.08 -19.54 12.93
N ALA A 379 -17.79 -19.56 12.62
CA ALA A 379 -16.83 -18.63 13.20
C ALA A 379 -16.86 -17.34 12.38
N LEU A 380 -17.49 -16.30 12.92
CA LEU A 380 -17.40 -14.95 12.36
C LEU A 380 -15.98 -14.41 12.63
N PHE A 381 -15.17 -14.26 11.58
CA PHE A 381 -13.92 -13.52 11.64
C PHE A 381 -14.12 -12.19 10.92
N ARG A 382 -13.82 -11.09 11.63
CA ARG A 382 -13.73 -9.76 11.05
C ARG A 382 -12.30 -9.64 10.49
N MET A 383 -12.16 -9.73 9.17
CA MET A 383 -10.89 -9.44 8.48
C MET A 383 -10.66 -7.94 8.39
#